data_AF-A0AA44XYQ3-F1
#
_entry.id   AF-A0AA44XYQ3-F1
#
_cell.length_a   1.000
_cell.length_b   1.000
_cell.length_c   1.000
_cell.angle_alpha   90.00
_cell.angle_beta   90.00
_cell.angle_gamma   90.00
#
_symmetry.space_group_name_H-M   'P 1'
#
loop_
_entity.id
_entity.type
_entity.pdbx_description
1 polymer ?
#
loop_
_entity_poly.entity_id
_entity_poly.type
_entity_poly.pdbx_seq_one_letter_code
_entity_poly.pdbx_strand_id
1 'polypeptide(L)'
;MKLIVGMTALICSLGAHAAATLPDDCKAPRMDAMERSAIPQLLDLEPGTAQIRAIHTIGGSGAYEYQPGLWRIDCWIDVTWSNGTVDRDFKFSAWTDRYGGYKGAYGPPR
;
A
#
# COMPACT_ATOMS: atom_id res chain seq x y z
N MET A 1 33.42 29.00 35.82
CA MET A 1 32.11 28.36 35.61
C MET A 1 31.52 28.86 34.28
N LYS A 2 31.51 28.02 33.24
CA LYS A 2 30.60 28.12 32.08
C LYS A 2 30.74 26.84 31.25
N LEU A 3 29.84 25.90 31.50
CA LEU A 3 29.61 24.71 30.69
C LEU A 3 28.96 25.17 29.39
N ILE A 4 29.61 24.92 28.25
CA ILE A 4 28.96 25.00 26.94
C ILE A 4 28.73 23.55 26.52
N VAL A 5 27.54 23.06 26.87
CA VAL A 5 27.01 21.79 26.37
C VAL A 5 26.67 22.02 24.90
N GLY A 6 27.54 21.53 24.01
CA GLY A 6 27.28 21.43 22.59
C GLY A 6 26.17 20.42 22.36
N MET A 7 24.96 20.93 22.17
CA MET A 7 23.76 20.19 21.86
C MET A 7 23.93 19.51 20.50
N THR A 8 24.23 18.21 20.53
CA THR A 8 24.23 17.33 19.36
C THR A 8 22.81 17.35 18.77
N ALA A 9 22.62 18.12 17.70
CA ALA A 9 21.40 18.06 16.92
C ALA A 9 21.37 16.71 16.20
N LEU A 10 20.68 15.73 16.79
CA LEU A 10 20.22 14.56 16.08
C LEU A 10 19.28 15.06 14.98
N ILE A 11 19.79 15.19 13.76
CA ILE A 11 18.97 15.29 12.57
C ILE A 11 18.29 13.92 12.47
N CYS A 12 17.11 13.80 13.07
CA CYS A 12 16.19 12.72 12.74
C CYS A 12 15.83 12.93 11.27
N SER A 13 16.59 12.26 10.40
CA SER A 13 16.22 11.99 9.03
C SER A 13 14.87 11.28 9.08
N LEU A 14 13.79 12.08 9.05
CA LEU A 14 12.48 11.61 8.61
C LEU A 14 12.70 11.19 7.17
N GLY A 15 13.17 9.96 6.99
CA GLY A 15 13.12 9.28 5.72
C GLY A 15 11.66 9.37 5.31
N ALA A 16 11.37 10.22 4.33
CA ALA A 16 10.11 10.19 3.63
C ALA A 16 10.08 8.82 2.95
N HIS A 17 9.56 7.83 3.66
CA HIS A 17 9.27 6.53 3.11
C HIS A 17 8.10 6.79 2.17
N ALA A 18 8.42 7.11 0.91
CA ALA A 18 7.44 7.16 -0.15
C ALA A 18 6.73 5.80 -0.11
N ALA A 19 5.46 5.80 0.28
CA ALA A 19 4.66 4.59 0.31
C ALA A 19 4.72 3.96 -1.09
N ALA A 20 5.12 2.70 -1.17
CA ALA A 20 5.12 1.97 -2.43
C ALA A 20 3.70 2.04 -3.01
N THR A 21 3.59 2.60 -4.21
CA THR A 21 2.30 2.77 -4.88
C THR A 21 2.01 1.59 -5.79
N LEU A 22 0.74 1.25 -5.97
CA LEU A 22 0.35 0.32 -7.03
C LEU A 22 0.79 0.83 -8.40
N PRO A 23 1.04 -0.06 -9.38
CA PRO A 23 1.27 0.35 -10.77
C PRO A 23 -0.01 0.90 -11.43
N ASP A 24 0.13 1.70 -12.48
CA ASP A 24 -0.96 2.52 -13.06
C ASP A 24 -2.15 1.71 -13.57
N ASP A 25 -1.91 0.49 -14.06
CA ASP A 25 -2.96 -0.44 -14.50
C ASP A 25 -3.82 -0.96 -13.34
N CYS A 26 -3.29 -0.91 -12.12
CA CYS A 26 -3.97 -1.27 -10.87
C CYS A 26 -4.47 -0.04 -10.08
N LYS A 27 -4.54 1.13 -10.72
CA LYS A 27 -5.11 2.35 -10.11
C LYS A 27 -6.49 2.68 -10.65
N ALA A 28 -7.42 2.94 -9.75
CA ALA A 28 -8.74 3.44 -10.06
C ALA A 28 -8.79 4.98 -9.88
N PRO A 29 -9.49 5.72 -10.76
CA PRO A 29 -9.65 7.16 -10.60
C PRO A 29 -10.21 7.53 -9.22
N ARG A 30 -9.53 8.44 -8.52
CA ARG A 30 -9.92 8.97 -7.19
C ARG A 30 -9.84 7.96 -6.04
N MET A 31 -9.14 6.84 -6.24
CA MET A 31 -8.93 5.81 -5.22
C MET A 31 -7.49 5.78 -4.69
N ASP A 32 -6.68 6.80 -5.00
CA ASP A 32 -5.26 6.84 -4.64
C ASP A 32 -4.96 6.70 -3.14
N ALA A 33 -5.92 7.03 -2.27
CA ALA A 33 -5.80 6.83 -0.82
C ALA A 33 -5.93 5.35 -0.45
N MET A 34 -6.80 4.61 -1.14
CA MET A 34 -6.92 3.16 -1.00
C MET A 34 -5.66 2.48 -1.51
N GLU A 35 -5.13 2.90 -2.64
CA GLU A 35 -3.99 2.27 -3.31
C GLU A 35 -2.67 2.40 -2.55
N ARG A 36 -2.48 3.50 -1.81
CA ARG A 36 -1.23 3.79 -1.09
C ARG A 36 -1.13 3.16 0.29
N SER A 37 -2.24 2.64 0.84
CA SER A 37 -2.28 2.08 2.19
C SER A 37 -3.09 0.79 2.35
N ALA A 38 -3.68 0.25 1.28
CA ALA A 38 -4.61 -0.87 1.38
C ALA A 38 -3.97 -2.14 1.93
N ILE A 39 -2.80 -2.57 1.46
CA ILE A 39 -2.29 -3.91 1.76
C ILE A 39 -1.98 -4.08 3.27
N PRO A 40 -1.24 -3.18 3.95
CA PRO A 40 -1.02 -3.31 5.39
C PRO A 40 -2.30 -3.18 6.21
N GLN A 41 -3.24 -2.31 5.79
CA GLN A 41 -4.54 -2.17 6.46
C GLN A 41 -5.42 -3.42 6.31
N LEU A 42 -5.41 -4.04 5.13
CA LEU A 42 -6.14 -5.29 4.86
C LEU A 42 -5.58 -6.48 5.64
N LEU A 43 -4.30 -6.40 6.02
CA LEU A 43 -3.62 -7.38 6.87
C LEU A 43 -3.69 -7.03 8.37
N ASP A 44 -4.36 -5.94 8.74
CA ASP A 44 -4.44 -5.43 10.12
C ASP A 44 -3.06 -5.23 10.79
N LEU A 45 -2.07 -4.79 10.00
CA LEU A 45 -0.72 -4.57 10.48
C LEU A 45 -0.60 -3.21 11.17
N GLU A 46 0.01 -3.19 12.36
CA GLU A 46 0.29 -1.95 13.07
C GLU A 46 1.21 -1.03 12.24
N PRO A 47 1.03 0.31 12.28
CA PRO A 47 1.88 1.24 11.57
C PRO A 47 3.37 1.02 11.87
N GLY A 48 4.15 0.64 10.86
CA GLY A 48 5.60 0.45 10.96
C GLY A 48 6.09 -0.98 11.23
N THR A 49 5.20 -1.96 11.47
CA THR A 49 5.60 -3.37 11.66
C THR A 49 6.12 -4.05 10.40
N ALA A 50 5.48 -3.78 9.25
CA ALA A 50 5.99 -4.16 7.93
C ALA A 50 5.76 -3.00 6.96
N GLN A 51 6.84 -2.57 6.29
CA GLN A 51 6.73 -1.55 5.25
C GLN A 51 6.83 -2.22 3.88
N ILE A 52 5.99 -1.77 2.95
CA ILE A 52 6.12 -2.21 1.56
C ILE A 52 7.24 -1.42 0.92
N ARG A 53 8.23 -2.14 0.40
CA ARG A 53 9.37 -1.57 -0.32
C ARG A 53 9.05 -1.38 -1.80
N ALA A 54 8.38 -2.35 -2.41
CA ALA A 54 8.01 -2.30 -3.82
C ALA A 54 6.76 -3.14 -4.09
N ILE A 55 5.99 -2.73 -5.10
CA ILE A 55 4.87 -3.49 -5.66
C ILE A 55 5.09 -3.62 -7.16
N HIS A 56 4.89 -4.81 -7.69
CA HIS A 56 4.97 -5.08 -9.13
C HIS A 56 3.69 -5.78 -9.60
N THR A 57 3.07 -5.31 -10.68
CA THR A 57 1.92 -5.99 -11.28
C THR A 57 2.39 -7.15 -12.13
N ILE A 58 1.82 -8.32 -11.88
CA ILE A 58 2.08 -9.55 -12.64
C ILE A 58 0.99 -9.75 -13.71
N GLY A 59 -0.23 -9.33 -13.40
CA GLY A 59 -1.35 -9.36 -14.33
C GLY A 59 -2.71 -9.19 -13.65
N GLY A 60 -3.78 -9.46 -14.39
CA GLY A 60 -5.15 -9.32 -13.89
C GLY A 60 -5.99 -8.37 -14.74
N SER A 61 -7.15 -7.98 -14.21
CA SER A 61 -8.11 -7.13 -14.90
C SER A 61 -7.84 -5.64 -14.73
N GLY A 62 -6.85 -5.28 -13.90
CA GLY A 62 -6.58 -3.90 -13.53
C GLY A 62 -7.68 -3.30 -12.66
N ALA A 63 -7.77 -1.98 -12.69
CA ALA A 63 -8.91 -1.23 -12.17
C ALA A 63 -10.05 -1.13 -13.19
N TYR A 64 -11.29 -1.38 -12.76
CA TYR A 64 -12.47 -1.25 -13.61
C TYR A 64 -13.67 -0.70 -12.83
N GLU A 65 -14.55 0.00 -13.55
CA GLU A 65 -15.83 0.47 -13.04
C GLU A 65 -16.82 -0.70 -13.05
N TYR A 66 -17.24 -1.15 -11.87
CA TYR A 66 -18.16 -2.29 -11.75
C TYR A 66 -19.62 -1.86 -11.60
N GLN A 67 -19.84 -0.60 -11.21
CA GLN A 67 -21.12 0.11 -11.20
C GLN A 67 -20.86 1.61 -11.43
N PRO A 68 -21.84 2.40 -11.91
CA PRO A 68 -21.65 3.82 -12.15
C PRO A 68 -21.10 4.56 -10.92
N GLY A 69 -19.91 5.13 -11.05
CA GLY A 69 -19.18 5.84 -9.99
C GLY A 69 -18.44 4.94 -8.99
N LEU A 70 -18.54 3.61 -9.10
CA LEU A 70 -17.90 2.66 -8.19
C LEU A 70 -16.86 1.81 -8.91
N TRP A 71 -15.64 1.88 -8.38
CA TRP A 71 -14.47 1.24 -8.96
C TRP A 71 -13.99 0.09 -8.10
N ARG A 72 -13.51 -0.95 -8.78
CA ARG A 72 -12.86 -2.09 -8.16
C ARG A 72 -11.50 -2.30 -8.81
N ILE A 73 -10.50 -2.50 -7.97
CA ILE A 73 -9.17 -2.96 -8.36
C ILE A 73 -9.16 -4.48 -8.23
N ASP A 74 -8.65 -5.18 -9.23
CA ASP A 74 -8.52 -6.64 -9.20
C ASP A 74 -7.23 -7.13 -9.90
N CYS A 75 -6.10 -7.03 -9.19
CA CYS A 75 -4.77 -7.29 -9.72
C CYS A 75 -4.08 -8.48 -9.03
N TRP A 76 -3.16 -9.10 -9.76
CA TRP A 76 -2.14 -9.98 -9.22
C TRP A 76 -0.84 -9.22 -9.13
N ILE A 77 -0.25 -9.18 -7.93
CA ILE A 77 0.92 -8.37 -7.62
C ILE A 77 1.96 -9.17 -6.85
N ASP A 78 3.22 -8.83 -7.08
CA ASP A 78 4.31 -9.17 -6.17
C ASP A 78 4.50 -8.01 -5.19
N VAL A 79 4.61 -8.33 -3.91
CA VAL A 79 4.87 -7.34 -2.85
C VAL A 79 6.20 -7.66 -2.20
N THR A 80 7.13 -6.72 -2.29
CA THR A 80 8.41 -6.81 -1.57
C THR A 80 8.32 -6.04 -0.27
N TRP A 81 8.50 -6.73 0.84
CA TRP A 81 8.48 -6.18 2.18
C TRP A 81 9.86 -5.63 2.60
N SER A 82 9.88 -4.76 3.60
CA SER A 82 11.10 -4.13 4.12
C SER A 82 12.09 -5.12 4.73
N ASN A 83 11.61 -6.26 5.25
CA ASN A 83 12.45 -7.35 5.75
C ASN A 83 13.05 -8.23 4.63
N GLY A 84 12.75 -7.94 3.35
CA GLY A 84 13.23 -8.68 2.19
C GLY A 84 12.34 -9.85 1.77
N THR A 85 11.30 -10.18 2.53
CA THR A 85 10.29 -11.16 2.10
C THR A 85 9.57 -10.66 0.85
N VAL A 86 9.24 -11.58 -0.05
CA VAL A 86 8.46 -11.30 -1.25
C VAL A 86 7.24 -12.20 -1.25
N ASP A 87 6.06 -11.58 -1.18
CA ASP A 87 4.81 -12.26 -1.49
C ASP A 87 4.68 -12.30 -3.00
N ARG A 88 4.65 -13.51 -3.57
CA ARG A 88 4.61 -13.72 -5.01
C ARG A 88 3.25 -14.16 -5.48
N ASP A 89 2.80 -13.60 -6.60
CA ASP A 89 1.50 -13.93 -7.19
C ASP A 89 0.33 -13.72 -6.23
N PHE A 90 0.34 -12.65 -5.43
CA PHE A 90 -0.77 -12.38 -4.51
C PHE A 90 -1.91 -11.65 -5.21
N LYS A 91 -3.14 -12.07 -4.94
CA LYS A 91 -4.33 -11.37 -5.40
C LYS A 91 -4.57 -10.16 -4.50
N PHE A 92 -4.63 -8.99 -5.11
CA PHE A 92 -5.05 -7.75 -4.50
C PHE A 92 -6.39 -7.29 -5.10
N SER A 93 -7.40 -7.17 -4.23
CA SER A 93 -8.69 -6.59 -4.59
C SER A 93 -9.06 -5.47 -3.62
N ALA A 94 -9.52 -4.32 -4.12
CA ALA A 94 -10.03 -3.23 -3.30
C ALA A 94 -11.18 -2.52 -3.99
N TRP A 95 -12.22 -2.14 -3.25
CA TRP A 95 -13.38 -1.41 -3.78
C TRP A 95 -14.11 -0.66 -2.67
N THR A 96 -14.85 0.37 -3.05
CA THR A 96 -15.82 1.04 -2.19
C THR A 96 -17.21 0.53 -2.53
N ASP A 97 -17.94 0.01 -1.55
CA ASP A 97 -19.31 -0.43 -1.78
C ASP A 97 -20.29 0.74 -1.97
N ARG A 98 -21.52 0.43 -2.39
CA ARG A 98 -22.55 1.44 -2.67
C ARG A 98 -22.97 2.30 -1.46
N TYR A 99 -22.55 1.92 -0.25
CA TYR A 99 -22.83 2.65 0.97
C TYR A 99 -21.63 3.50 1.44
N GLY A 100 -20.56 3.56 0.64
CA GLY A 100 -19.33 4.25 0.98
C GLY A 100 -18.38 3.43 1.85
N GLY A 101 -18.65 2.14 2.06
CA GLY A 101 -17.81 1.26 2.85
C GLY A 101 -16.59 0.79 2.06
N TYR A 102 -15.39 0.99 2.60
CA TYR A 102 -14.17 0.40 2.06
C TYR A 102 -14.16 -1.12 2.25
N LYS A 103 -13.80 -1.86 1.20
CA LYS A 103 -13.63 -3.31 1.18
C LYS A 103 -12.36 -3.67 0.43
N GLY A 104 -11.78 -4.81 0.78
CA GLY A 104 -10.69 -5.37 0.00
C GLY A 104 -10.27 -6.74 0.51
N ALA A 105 -9.34 -7.34 -0.21
CA ALA A 105 -8.69 -8.59 0.11
C ALA A 105 -7.26 -8.56 -0.44
N TYR A 106 -6.35 -9.19 0.30
CA TYR A 106 -4.99 -9.44 -0.12
C TYR A 106 -4.60 -10.85 0.34
N GLY A 107 -4.10 -11.69 -0.55
CA GLY A 107 -3.74 -13.06 -0.19
C GLY A 107 -3.19 -13.89 -1.36
N PRO A 108 -2.68 -15.10 -1.06
CA PRO A 108 -2.12 -15.98 -2.08
C PRO A 108 -3.20 -16.46 -3.07
N PRO A 109 -2.80 -17.02 -4.23
CA PRO A 109 -3.72 -17.73 -5.10
C PRO A 109 -4.40 -18.86 -4.32
N ARG A 110 -5.72 -19.00 -4.47
CA ARG A 110 -6.45 -20.15 -3.91
C ARG A 110 -6.20 -21.41 -4.72
#